data_AF-A0A0X3PZ59-F1
#
_entry.id   AF-A0A0X3PZ59-F1
#
_cell.length_a   1.000
_cell.length_b   1.000
_cell.length_c   1.000
_cell.angle_alpha   90.00
_cell.angle_beta   90.00
_cell.angle_gamma   90.00
#
_symmetry.space_group_name_H-M   'P 1'
#
loop_
_entity.id
_entity.type
_entity.pdbx_description
1 polymer ?
#
loop_
_entity_poly.entity_id
_entity_poly.type
_entity_poly.pdbx_seq_one_letter_code
_entity_poly.pdbx_strand_id
1 'polypeptide(L)'
;RVFALQFRKTTTFTVTGRSDFHLVLLVAMNLKHLLLLALLTSCLYYGIRPIIYVSLALLSFAAGFMTFLPDARWKSRKAFNCLSRGLIKIDENVVKTHLKRVTYSVSGCNELDIVIDQILDHVIQDYVKSWYGPLTNETEFLQNVHFGLANLLSELSKKFQAINWIPFLIDGVPNTVIDHLRIYRKALERLHASRQAGHGHYRVFFDIEAEKEEHFCREGICTRPEDELKHLQRLTEVILYATMPSDDFVVPAYRLLLRDVIVNGILLPAVNVLADPDFVNRTIINLCNESACTSPYFVHSLRMSRNAPELEAVLDSIVKFSDRLRGHDSGGEDDAMIKAQLSSLQFISRLCTNRIELLKSHSSPKPMPPSVEDAVPTCDLSFDSVMNNDIAVANFLAPLFFHSDFLTSLN
;
A
#
# COMPACT_ATOMS: atom_id res chain seq x y z
N ARG A 1 -24.70 -24.07 4.59
CA ARG A 1 -25.88 -23.98 5.49
C ARG A 1 -25.97 -25.03 6.62
N VAL A 2 -25.17 -26.11 6.66
CA VAL A 2 -25.25 -27.16 7.72
C VAL A 2 -24.38 -26.89 8.96
N PHE A 3 -23.41 -25.97 8.89
CA PHE A 3 -22.36 -25.83 9.92
C PHE A 3 -22.71 -24.97 11.16
N ALA A 4 -23.73 -24.12 11.10
CA ALA A 4 -24.01 -23.15 12.18
C ALA A 4 -24.73 -23.74 13.41
N LEU A 5 -25.33 -24.93 13.29
CA LEU A 5 -26.04 -25.59 14.40
C LEU A 5 -25.10 -26.36 15.35
N GLN A 6 -23.87 -26.66 14.91
CA GLN A 6 -22.92 -27.45 15.69
C GLN A 6 -22.17 -26.62 16.74
N PHE A 7 -22.04 -25.31 16.53
CA PHE A 7 -21.15 -24.45 17.32
C PHE A 7 -21.74 -23.99 18.67
N ARG A 8 -23.05 -24.19 18.88
CA ARG A 8 -23.76 -23.67 20.07
C ARG A 8 -23.69 -24.59 21.31
N LYS A 9 -23.00 -25.73 21.25
CA LYS A 9 -23.07 -26.75 22.31
C LYS A 9 -21.87 -26.85 23.25
N THR A 10 -20.78 -26.13 23.01
CA THR A 10 -19.53 -26.38 23.74
C THR A 10 -18.84 -25.11 24.20
N THR A 11 -19.54 -24.29 24.98
CA THR A 11 -18.92 -23.49 26.04
C THR A 11 -19.50 -23.94 27.37
N THR A 12 -18.66 -24.41 28.29
CA THR A 12 -18.86 -24.22 29.74
C THR A 12 -17.54 -24.45 30.49
N PHE A 13 -17.29 -23.53 31.41
CA PHE A 13 -16.12 -23.31 32.26
C PHE A 13 -15.84 -24.42 33.27
N THR A 14 -14.62 -24.44 33.86
CA THR A 14 -14.42 -24.29 35.33
C THR A 14 -12.94 -24.07 35.68
N VAL A 15 -12.67 -23.03 36.47
CA VAL A 15 -11.37 -22.67 37.03
C VAL A 15 -11.26 -23.26 38.44
N THR A 16 -10.21 -24.04 38.70
CA THR A 16 -9.92 -24.64 40.02
C THR A 16 -8.40 -24.74 40.24
N GLY A 17 -7.75 -23.74 40.84
CA GLY A 17 -6.31 -23.87 41.08
C GLY A 17 -5.62 -22.75 41.85
N ARG A 18 -4.96 -23.14 42.94
CA ARG A 18 -4.21 -22.32 43.93
C ARG A 18 -3.02 -21.50 43.37
N SER A 19 -2.72 -21.58 42.07
CA SER A 19 -1.67 -20.81 41.39
C SER A 19 -2.00 -19.32 41.25
N ASP A 20 -3.29 -18.97 41.32
CA ASP A 20 -3.78 -17.59 41.20
C ASP A 20 -3.36 -16.71 42.40
N PHE A 21 -2.89 -17.29 43.50
CA PHE A 21 -2.36 -16.55 44.65
C PHE A 21 -0.90 -16.12 44.49
N HIS A 22 -0.08 -16.83 43.71
CA HIS A 22 1.33 -16.44 43.49
C HIS A 22 1.47 -15.28 42.52
N LEU A 23 0.56 -15.19 41.54
CA LEU A 23 0.50 -14.08 40.59
C LEU A 23 0.05 -12.78 41.27
N VAL A 24 -0.88 -12.86 42.22
CA VAL A 24 -1.35 -11.71 43.02
C VAL A 24 -0.25 -11.17 43.95
N LEU A 25 0.64 -12.01 44.48
CA LEU A 25 1.77 -11.58 45.30
C LEU A 25 2.86 -10.85 44.48
N LEU A 26 3.07 -11.27 43.23
CA LEU A 26 3.99 -10.64 42.28
C LEU A 26 3.45 -9.30 41.73
N VAL A 27 2.13 -9.16 41.60
CA VAL A 27 1.45 -7.93 41.18
C VAL A 27 1.37 -6.89 42.32
N ALA A 28 1.43 -7.31 43.59
CA ALA A 28 1.31 -6.42 44.75
C ALA A 28 2.62 -5.74 45.20
N MET A 29 3.80 -6.17 44.73
CA MET A 29 5.07 -5.52 45.09
C MET A 29 5.42 -4.41 44.09
N ASN A 30 4.93 -3.20 44.38
CA ASN A 30 5.32 -1.97 43.69
C ASN A 30 6.85 -1.85 43.58
N LEU A 31 7.37 -1.43 42.41
CA LEU A 31 8.80 -1.18 42.16
C LEU A 31 9.45 -0.31 43.26
N LYS A 32 8.67 0.60 43.85
CA LYS A 32 9.06 1.45 44.98
C LYS A 32 9.38 0.66 46.26
N HIS A 33 8.66 -0.43 46.56
CA HIS A 33 8.92 -1.27 47.73
C HIS A 33 10.12 -2.20 47.52
N LEU A 34 10.37 -2.66 46.28
CA LEU A 34 11.58 -3.41 45.96
C LEU A 34 12.82 -2.50 46.03
N LEU A 35 12.70 -1.26 45.55
CA LEU A 35 13.76 -0.26 45.66
C LEU A 35 14.01 0.15 47.11
N LEU A 36 12.96 0.30 47.91
CA LEU A 36 13.06 0.61 49.34
C LEU A 36 13.74 -0.53 50.11
N LEU A 37 13.39 -1.79 49.82
CA LEU A 37 14.00 -2.96 50.45
C LEU A 37 15.48 -3.10 50.04
N ALA A 38 15.82 -2.86 48.77
CA ALA A 38 17.20 -2.84 48.29
C ALA A 38 18.03 -1.70 48.90
N LEU A 39 17.41 -0.54 49.13
CA LEU A 39 18.06 0.59 49.82
C LEU A 39 18.27 0.28 51.31
N LEU A 40 17.29 -0.38 51.96
CA LEU A 40 17.38 -0.76 53.36
C LEU A 40 18.43 -1.86 53.60
N THR A 41 18.51 -2.86 52.72
CA THR A 41 19.52 -3.93 52.80
C THR A 41 20.92 -3.41 52.48
N SER A 42 21.07 -2.50 51.52
CA SER A 42 22.34 -1.83 51.22
C SER A 42 22.81 -0.92 52.37
N CYS A 43 21.88 -0.21 53.02
CA CYS A 43 22.18 0.67 54.17
C CYS A 43 22.57 -0.13 55.43
N LEU A 44 21.96 -1.31 55.65
CA LEU A 44 22.32 -2.21 56.74
C LEU A 44 23.68 -2.90 56.53
N TYR A 45 24.07 -3.19 55.28
CA TYR A 45 25.30 -3.92 54.98
C TYR A 45 26.55 -3.01 54.84
N TYR A 46 26.40 -1.79 54.30
CA TYR A 46 27.52 -0.88 54.03
C TYR A 46 27.55 0.40 54.90
N GLY A 47 26.55 0.60 55.77
CA GLY A 47 26.45 1.76 56.67
C GLY A 47 26.19 3.10 55.96
N ILE A 48 26.60 4.22 56.57
CA ILE A 48 26.38 5.61 56.07
C ILE A 48 27.31 5.95 54.87
N ARG A 49 28.35 5.14 54.63
CA ARG A 49 29.38 5.37 53.60
C ARG A 49 28.82 5.55 52.17
N PRO A 50 27.92 4.71 51.63
CA PRO A 50 27.35 4.91 50.29
C PRO A 50 26.58 6.23 50.13
N ILE A 51 25.91 6.72 51.18
CA ILE A 51 25.18 8.00 51.14
C ILE A 51 26.17 9.16 50.97
N ILE A 52 27.33 9.09 51.66
CA ILE A 52 28.39 10.08 51.53
C ILE A 52 28.95 10.09 50.10
N TYR A 53 29.27 8.92 49.53
CA TYR A 53 29.78 8.85 48.15
C TYR A 53 28.80 9.35 47.10
N VAL A 54 27.50 9.04 47.25
CA VAL A 54 26.46 9.54 46.33
C VAL A 54 26.28 11.06 46.48
N SER A 55 26.31 11.59 47.70
CA SER A 55 26.24 13.04 47.92
C SER A 55 27.44 13.79 47.32
N LEU A 56 28.64 13.22 47.45
CA LEU A 56 29.87 13.78 46.89
C LEU A 56 29.87 13.71 45.35
N ALA A 57 29.35 12.61 44.79
CA ALA A 57 29.18 12.44 43.35
C ALA A 57 28.16 13.45 42.78
N LEU A 58 27.02 13.66 43.45
CA LEU A 58 26.03 14.67 43.07
C LEU A 58 26.58 16.10 43.18
N LEU A 59 27.38 16.40 44.19
CA LEU A 59 28.07 17.69 44.34
C LEU A 59 29.10 17.90 43.23
N SER A 60 29.87 16.87 42.86
CA SER A 60 30.81 16.95 41.74
C SER A 60 30.10 17.08 40.39
N PHE A 61 28.95 16.43 40.22
CA PHE A 61 28.12 16.53 39.03
C PHE A 61 27.49 17.92 38.91
N ALA A 62 26.99 18.48 40.02
CA ALA A 62 26.45 19.84 40.06
C ALA A 62 27.53 20.90 39.79
N ALA A 63 28.73 20.73 40.36
CA ALA A 63 29.86 21.62 40.08
C ALA A 63 30.29 21.56 38.60
N GLY A 64 30.35 20.35 38.02
CA GLY A 64 30.62 20.15 36.60
C GLY A 64 29.53 20.76 35.70
N PHE A 65 28.27 20.60 36.08
CA PHE A 65 27.13 21.17 35.36
C PHE A 65 27.14 22.71 35.38
N MET A 66 27.54 23.33 36.48
CA MET A 66 27.67 24.79 36.59
C MET A 66 28.83 25.35 35.76
N THR A 67 29.88 24.57 35.52
CA THR A 67 31.00 24.96 34.64
C THR A 67 30.75 24.67 33.15
N PHE A 68 29.75 23.85 32.82
CA PHE A 68 29.43 23.44 31.45
C PHE A 68 28.27 24.22 30.83
N LEU A 69 27.63 25.13 31.57
CA LEU A 69 26.68 26.06 30.99
C LEU A 69 27.46 27.18 30.27
N PRO A 70 27.41 27.27 28.92
CA PRO A 70 27.84 28.47 28.23
C PRO A 70 26.94 29.62 28.68
N ASP A 71 27.39 30.88 28.57
CA ASP A 71 26.63 32.10 28.86
C ASP A 71 25.28 32.15 28.10
N ALA A 72 24.30 31.38 28.58
CA ALA A 72 22.95 31.30 28.08
C ALA A 72 22.15 32.27 28.93
N ARG A 73 22.07 33.50 28.44
CA ARG A 73 21.16 34.54 28.93
C ARG A 73 19.76 33.93 29.08
N TRP A 74 19.32 33.76 30.32
CA TRP A 74 18.00 33.27 30.67
C TRP A 74 16.92 34.25 30.15
N LYS A 75 16.25 33.89 29.05
CA LYS A 75 14.89 34.38 28.78
C LYS A 75 13.92 33.49 29.55
N SER A 76 13.28 34.10 30.56
CA SER A 76 12.24 33.51 31.40
C SER A 76 11.14 32.83 30.57
N ARG A 77 10.96 31.51 30.74
CA ARG A 77 9.73 30.81 30.35
C ARG A 77 8.63 31.22 31.31
N LYS A 78 7.75 32.13 30.88
CA LYS A 78 6.43 32.29 31.49
C LYS A 78 5.61 31.03 31.21
N ALA A 79 4.97 30.53 32.25
CA ALA A 79 3.97 29.46 32.18
C ALA A 79 2.94 29.78 31.09
N PHE A 80 2.75 28.84 30.15
CA PHE A 80 1.62 28.88 29.23
C PHE A 80 0.37 28.46 30.02
N ASN A 81 -0.26 29.44 30.67
CA ASN A 81 -1.65 29.31 31.08
C ASN A 81 -2.49 29.12 29.80
N CYS A 82 -3.22 28.01 29.74
CA CYS A 82 -4.33 27.83 28.82
C CYS A 82 -5.44 28.80 29.24
N LEU A 83 -5.37 30.02 28.74
CA LEU A 83 -6.49 30.95 28.67
C LEU A 83 -6.32 31.69 27.36
N SER A 84 -7.28 31.53 26.45
CA SER A 84 -7.31 32.21 25.15
C SER A 84 -7.34 33.72 25.36
N ARG A 85 -6.16 34.34 25.53
CA ARG A 85 -5.93 35.73 25.22
C ARG A 85 -5.87 35.80 23.70
N GLY A 86 -6.72 36.66 23.13
CA GLY A 86 -6.92 36.80 21.70
C GLY A 86 -5.62 36.95 20.91
N LEU A 87 -5.72 36.57 19.63
CA LEU A 87 -4.67 36.57 18.60
C LEU A 87 -3.62 37.66 18.85
N ILE A 88 -2.46 37.24 19.33
CA ILE A 88 -1.28 38.09 19.43
C ILE A 88 -0.84 38.33 17.99
N LYS A 89 -0.84 39.61 17.57
CA LYS A 89 -0.33 40.04 16.27
C LYS A 89 1.15 39.66 16.18
N ILE A 90 1.46 38.62 15.41
CA ILE A 90 2.82 38.16 15.16
C ILE A 90 3.51 39.22 14.30
N ASP A 91 4.75 39.57 14.66
CA ASP A 91 5.58 40.52 13.92
C ASP A 91 5.83 39.99 12.50
N GLU A 92 5.23 40.65 11.50
CA GLU A 92 5.28 40.27 10.08
C GLU A 92 6.71 40.05 9.56
N ASN A 93 7.71 40.67 10.19
CA ASN A 93 9.11 40.59 9.75
C ASN A 93 9.78 39.26 10.11
N VAL A 94 9.28 38.56 11.14
CA VAL A 94 9.77 37.23 11.54
C VAL A 94 9.17 36.14 10.65
N VAL A 95 7.97 36.33 10.13
CA VAL A 95 7.31 35.37 9.22
C VAL A 95 7.89 35.49 7.79
N LYS A 96 8.12 36.73 7.32
CA LYS A 96 8.70 37.00 5.99
C LYS A 96 10.11 36.43 5.79
N THR A 97 10.87 36.20 6.86
CA THR A 97 12.22 35.60 6.78
C THR A 97 12.21 34.08 6.64
N HIS A 98 11.10 33.41 6.97
CA HIS A 98 10.92 31.96 6.79
C HIS A 98 10.18 31.57 5.51
N LEU A 99 9.51 32.50 4.83
CA LEU A 99 9.04 32.37 3.45
C LEU A 99 10.20 32.50 2.45
N LYS A 100 11.27 31.74 2.68
CA LYS A 100 12.32 31.56 1.67
C LYS A 100 11.64 30.83 0.52
N ARG A 101 11.59 31.47 -0.65
CA ARG A 101 11.09 30.90 -1.91
C ARG A 101 11.83 29.57 -2.16
N VAL A 102 11.23 28.46 -1.72
CA VAL A 102 11.74 27.12 -2.00
C VAL A 102 11.38 26.85 -3.45
N THR A 103 12.41 26.61 -4.25
CA THR A 103 12.25 26.09 -5.60
C THR A 103 11.60 24.71 -5.50
N TYR A 104 10.37 24.66 -5.97
CA TYR A 104 9.53 23.50 -6.16
C TYR A 104 10.19 22.56 -7.17
N SER A 105 11.06 21.68 -6.68
CA SER A 105 11.45 20.45 -7.37
C SER A 105 10.95 19.28 -6.52
N VAL A 106 9.66 18.97 -6.65
CA VAL A 106 9.02 17.96 -5.82
C VAL A 106 9.42 16.57 -6.29
N SER A 107 9.26 16.32 -7.59
CA SER A 107 9.61 15.10 -8.30
C SER A 107 10.98 15.16 -8.97
N GLY A 108 11.50 16.37 -9.27
CA GLY A 108 12.72 16.56 -10.06
C GLY A 108 12.50 16.53 -11.58
N CYS A 109 11.25 16.45 -12.02
CA CYS A 109 10.79 16.61 -13.40
C CYS A 109 9.84 17.80 -13.43
N ASN A 110 10.17 18.81 -14.23
CA ASN A 110 9.44 20.09 -14.25
C ASN A 110 7.99 19.91 -14.69
N GLU A 111 7.74 19.01 -15.63
CA GLU A 111 6.40 18.72 -16.15
C GLU A 111 5.51 18.12 -15.05
N LEU A 112 6.04 17.17 -14.27
CA LEU A 112 5.33 16.58 -13.14
C LEU A 112 5.14 17.57 -12.00
N ASP A 113 6.14 18.41 -11.74
CA ASP A 113 6.08 19.41 -10.67
C ASP A 113 4.98 20.45 -10.92
N ILE A 114 4.74 20.84 -12.17
CA ILE A 114 3.61 21.73 -12.54
C ILE A 114 2.27 21.06 -12.23
N VAL A 115 2.11 19.79 -12.60
CA VAL A 115 0.85 19.05 -12.36
C VAL A 115 0.62 18.85 -10.87
N ILE A 116 1.67 18.53 -10.12
CA ILE A 116 1.61 18.38 -8.67
C ILE A 116 1.19 19.70 -8.00
N ASP A 117 1.79 20.81 -8.37
CA ASP A 117 1.46 22.15 -7.85
C ASP A 117 -0.02 22.49 -8.13
N GLN A 118 -0.50 22.21 -9.34
CA GLN A 118 -1.91 22.35 -9.68
C GLN A 118 -2.81 21.50 -8.79
N ILE A 119 -2.48 20.22 -8.56
CA ILE A 119 -3.26 19.34 -7.69
C ILE A 119 -3.31 19.91 -6.27
N LEU A 120 -2.19 20.40 -5.73
CA LEU A 120 -2.14 21.00 -4.40
C LEU A 120 -3.00 22.26 -4.31
N ASP A 121 -2.97 23.12 -5.31
CA ASP A 121 -3.85 24.30 -5.40
C ASP A 121 -5.33 23.91 -5.36
N HIS A 122 -5.72 22.86 -6.09
CA HIS A 122 -7.10 22.37 -6.11
C HIS A 122 -7.50 21.81 -4.75
N VAL A 123 -6.64 21.02 -4.12
CA VAL A 123 -6.88 20.47 -2.77
C VAL A 123 -7.09 21.60 -1.75
N ILE A 124 -6.27 22.65 -1.80
CA ILE A 124 -6.41 23.79 -0.87
C ILE A 124 -7.68 24.57 -1.15
N GLN A 125 -8.01 24.78 -2.42
CA GLN A 125 -9.23 25.47 -2.81
C GLN A 125 -10.49 24.72 -2.36
N ASP A 126 -10.54 23.41 -2.57
CA ASP A 126 -11.74 22.62 -2.30
C ASP A 126 -11.86 22.27 -0.82
N TYR A 127 -10.75 21.90 -0.17
CA TYR A 127 -10.78 21.42 1.21
C TYR A 127 -10.51 22.52 2.24
N VAL A 128 -9.52 23.38 2.04
CA VAL A 128 -9.11 24.36 3.08
C VAL A 128 -9.93 25.65 2.96
N LYS A 129 -10.02 26.21 1.75
CA LYS A 129 -10.70 27.49 1.50
C LYS A 129 -12.22 27.39 1.72
N SER A 130 -12.81 26.20 1.58
CA SER A 130 -14.24 25.98 1.81
C SER A 130 -14.68 26.30 3.24
N TRP A 131 -13.87 25.98 4.26
CA TRP A 131 -14.16 26.35 5.65
C TRP A 131 -13.42 27.60 6.12
N TYR A 132 -12.26 27.92 5.54
CA TYR A 132 -11.45 29.06 5.94
C TYR A 132 -11.90 30.39 5.31
N GLY A 133 -12.30 30.37 4.03
CA GLY A 133 -12.71 31.55 3.28
C GLY A 133 -13.87 32.34 3.91
N PRO A 134 -14.90 31.70 4.50
CA PRO A 134 -15.95 32.41 5.22
C PRO A 134 -15.49 33.09 6.52
N LEU A 135 -14.36 32.67 7.09
CA LEU A 135 -13.86 33.16 8.39
C LEU A 135 -12.97 34.39 8.24
N THR A 136 -12.12 34.42 7.20
CA THR A 136 -11.16 35.52 6.99
C THR A 136 -10.71 35.60 5.52
N ASN A 137 -10.23 36.77 5.12
CA ASN A 137 -9.67 37.04 3.79
C ASN A 137 -8.14 36.89 3.72
N GLU A 138 -7.49 36.47 4.81
CA GLU A 138 -6.03 36.34 4.90
C GLU A 138 -5.50 35.16 4.08
N THR A 139 -4.76 35.42 3.01
CA THR A 139 -4.22 34.38 2.11
C THR A 139 -2.94 33.72 2.61
N GLU A 140 -2.25 34.32 3.59
CA GLU A 140 -0.96 33.84 4.11
C GLU A 140 -1.06 32.42 4.71
N PHE A 141 -2.15 32.13 5.43
CA PHE A 141 -2.39 30.80 5.96
C PHE A 141 -2.51 29.74 4.85
N LEU A 142 -3.25 30.03 3.78
CA LEU A 142 -3.43 29.11 2.65
C LEU A 142 -2.08 28.82 1.97
N GLN A 143 -1.25 29.86 1.80
CA GLN A 143 0.10 29.73 1.25
C GLN A 143 1.01 28.88 2.16
N ASN A 144 0.91 29.03 3.47
CA ASN A 144 1.69 28.22 4.42
C ASN A 144 1.27 26.74 4.41
N VAL A 145 -0.02 26.45 4.24
CA VAL A 145 -0.51 25.07 4.06
C VAL A 145 -0.01 24.49 2.74
N HIS A 146 -0.08 25.26 1.65
CA HIS A 146 0.45 24.86 0.34
C HIS A 146 1.92 24.50 0.43
N PHE A 147 2.72 25.40 1.00
CA PHE A 147 4.14 25.21 1.19
C PHE A 147 4.45 23.97 2.05
N GLY A 148 3.67 23.74 3.11
CA GLY A 148 3.77 22.55 3.94
C GLY A 148 3.58 21.26 3.16
N LEU A 149 2.53 21.19 2.35
CA LEU A 149 2.22 20.03 1.51
C LEU A 149 3.29 19.81 0.43
N ALA A 150 3.75 20.87 -0.23
CA ALA A 150 4.79 20.79 -1.25
C ALA A 150 6.13 20.29 -0.67
N ASN A 151 6.54 20.80 0.49
CA ASN A 151 7.75 20.32 1.17
C ASN A 151 7.61 18.88 1.62
N LEU A 152 6.45 18.51 2.17
CA LEU A 152 6.16 17.14 2.54
C LEU A 152 6.30 16.20 1.34
N LEU A 153 5.74 16.58 0.20
CA LEU A 153 5.79 15.77 -1.01
C LEU A 153 7.20 15.70 -1.60
N SER A 154 7.98 16.78 -1.52
CA SER A 154 9.40 16.77 -1.92
C SER A 154 10.22 15.84 -1.04
N GLU A 155 10.00 15.84 0.27
CA GLU A 155 10.71 14.95 1.19
C GLU A 155 10.26 13.50 1.03
N LEU A 156 8.97 13.26 0.77
CA LEU A 156 8.44 11.96 0.40
C LEU A 156 9.08 11.44 -0.88
N SER A 157 9.16 12.27 -1.91
CA SER A 157 9.76 11.94 -3.20
C SER A 157 11.22 11.52 -3.04
N LYS A 158 12.03 12.26 -2.29
CA LYS A 158 13.43 11.89 -1.99
C LYS A 158 13.54 10.54 -1.29
N LYS A 159 12.69 10.29 -0.29
CA LYS A 159 12.66 9.01 0.42
C LYS A 159 12.20 7.87 -0.48
N PHE A 160 11.23 8.13 -1.35
CA PHE A 160 10.71 7.18 -2.32
C PHE A 160 11.79 6.78 -3.34
N GLN A 161 12.57 7.74 -3.83
CA GLN A 161 13.72 7.49 -4.70
C GLN A 161 14.84 6.69 -4.02
N ALA A 162 14.97 6.79 -2.70
CA ALA A 162 15.98 6.05 -1.94
C ALA A 162 15.60 4.57 -1.67
N ILE A 163 14.36 4.17 -1.93
CA ILE A 163 13.88 2.80 -1.68
C ILE A 163 14.27 1.89 -2.85
N ASN A 164 14.75 0.69 -2.54
CA ASN A 164 14.93 -0.34 -3.57
C ASN A 164 13.56 -0.93 -3.95
N TRP A 165 13.04 -0.52 -5.11
CA TRP A 165 11.74 -0.95 -5.62
C TRP A 165 11.73 -2.39 -6.13
N ILE A 166 12.89 -2.96 -6.48
CA ILE A 166 12.96 -4.25 -7.17
C ILE A 166 12.32 -5.38 -6.36
N PRO A 167 12.68 -5.62 -5.07
CA PRO A 167 12.06 -6.69 -4.29
C PRO A 167 10.57 -6.44 -4.03
N PHE A 168 10.17 -5.18 -3.84
CA PHE A 168 8.78 -4.82 -3.62
C PHE A 168 7.93 -5.10 -4.85
N LEU A 169 8.42 -4.71 -6.04
CA LEU A 169 7.72 -4.94 -7.27
C LEU A 169 7.74 -6.42 -7.63
N ILE A 170 8.90 -7.08 -7.70
CA ILE A 170 9.02 -8.46 -8.20
C ILE A 170 8.36 -9.48 -7.25
N ASP A 171 8.64 -9.39 -5.95
CA ASP A 171 8.13 -10.36 -5.00
C ASP A 171 6.89 -9.84 -4.24
N GLY A 172 6.86 -8.56 -3.88
CA GLY A 172 5.79 -8.03 -3.03
C GLY A 172 4.44 -7.93 -3.73
N VAL A 173 4.37 -7.18 -4.83
CA VAL A 173 3.10 -6.86 -5.50
C VAL A 173 2.45 -8.12 -6.11
N PRO A 174 3.13 -8.94 -6.94
CA PRO A 174 2.56 -10.16 -7.49
C PRO A 174 2.06 -11.10 -6.41
N ASN A 175 2.85 -11.41 -5.37
CA ASN A 175 2.41 -12.33 -4.32
C ASN A 175 1.18 -11.82 -3.59
N THR A 176 1.08 -10.50 -3.35
CA THR A 176 -0.12 -9.90 -2.75
C THR A 176 -1.35 -10.08 -3.64
N VAL A 177 -1.21 -9.88 -4.96
CA VAL A 177 -2.31 -10.10 -5.91
C VAL A 177 -2.68 -11.58 -6.01
N ILE A 178 -1.70 -12.47 -6.05
CA ILE A 178 -1.91 -13.93 -6.06
C ILE A 178 -2.69 -14.35 -4.84
N ASP A 179 -2.29 -13.85 -3.67
CA ASP A 179 -2.94 -14.16 -2.41
C ASP A 179 -4.38 -13.65 -2.38
N HIS A 180 -4.62 -12.43 -2.86
CA HIS A 180 -5.96 -11.88 -3.02
C HIS A 180 -6.82 -12.74 -3.97
N LEU A 181 -6.30 -13.11 -5.14
CA LEU A 181 -7.00 -13.94 -6.12
C LEU A 181 -7.33 -15.34 -5.55
N ARG A 182 -6.42 -15.93 -4.76
CA ARG A 182 -6.66 -17.21 -4.08
C ARG A 182 -7.77 -17.11 -3.04
N ILE A 183 -7.76 -16.06 -2.22
CA ILE A 183 -8.82 -15.82 -1.22
C ILE A 183 -10.15 -15.61 -1.94
N TYR A 184 -10.18 -14.76 -2.98
CA TYR A 184 -11.37 -14.48 -3.79
C TYR A 184 -11.96 -15.74 -4.42
N ARG A 185 -11.10 -16.57 -5.01
CA ARG A 185 -11.51 -17.82 -5.64
C ARG A 185 -12.10 -18.80 -4.63
N LYS A 186 -11.43 -19.02 -3.49
CA LYS A 186 -11.96 -19.84 -2.39
C LYS A 186 -13.31 -19.28 -1.89
N ALA A 187 -13.46 -17.96 -1.87
CA ALA A 187 -14.71 -17.32 -1.49
C ALA A 187 -15.82 -17.65 -2.49
N LEU A 188 -15.53 -17.59 -3.79
CA LEU A 188 -16.46 -17.96 -4.84
C LEU A 188 -16.88 -19.43 -4.74
N GLU A 189 -15.93 -20.34 -4.52
CA GLU A 189 -16.21 -21.78 -4.33
C GLU A 189 -17.11 -22.02 -3.11
N ARG A 190 -16.83 -21.38 -1.96
CA ARG A 190 -17.68 -21.46 -0.76
C ARG A 190 -19.07 -20.86 -0.97
N LEU A 191 -19.17 -19.77 -1.74
CA LEU A 191 -20.45 -19.15 -2.10
C LEU A 191 -21.27 -20.06 -3.02
N HIS A 192 -20.65 -20.68 -4.02
CA HIS A 192 -21.30 -21.61 -4.94
C HIS A 192 -21.76 -22.90 -4.24
N ALA A 193 -20.94 -23.44 -3.33
CA ALA A 193 -21.29 -24.61 -2.51
C ALA A 193 -22.38 -24.29 -1.49
N SER A 194 -22.40 -23.07 -0.95
CA SER A 194 -23.42 -22.57 -0.03
C SER A 194 -24.51 -21.83 -0.81
N ARG A 195 -25.24 -22.56 -1.66
CA ARG A 195 -26.29 -22.10 -2.61
C ARG A 195 -27.39 -21.13 -2.08
N GLN A 196 -27.38 -20.71 -0.82
CA GLN A 196 -28.38 -19.83 -0.19
C GLN A 196 -27.90 -19.03 1.05
N ALA A 197 -26.63 -18.66 1.27
CA ALA A 197 -26.34 -17.78 2.43
C ALA A 197 -26.56 -16.31 2.07
N GLY A 198 -27.61 -15.68 2.61
CA GLY A 198 -27.83 -14.21 2.54
C GLY A 198 -26.81 -13.43 3.39
N HIS A 199 -25.56 -13.84 3.37
CA HIS A 199 -24.43 -13.12 3.95
C HIS A 199 -23.73 -12.41 2.80
N GLY A 200 -23.46 -11.12 2.95
CA GLY A 200 -22.86 -10.31 1.89
C GLY A 200 -21.60 -10.98 1.34
N HIS A 201 -21.44 -11.00 0.01
CA HIS A 201 -20.36 -11.72 -0.67
C HIS A 201 -18.96 -11.36 -0.11
N TYR A 202 -18.80 -10.14 0.41
CA TYR A 202 -17.58 -9.67 1.05
C TYR A 202 -17.26 -10.35 2.41
N ARG A 203 -18.26 -10.81 3.18
CA ARG A 203 -18.01 -11.49 4.46
C ARG A 203 -17.29 -12.81 4.28
N VAL A 204 -17.73 -13.60 3.30
CA VAL A 204 -17.09 -14.89 2.99
C VAL A 204 -15.63 -14.68 2.54
N PHE A 205 -15.36 -13.59 1.84
CA PHE A 205 -13.99 -13.20 1.48
C PHE A 205 -13.15 -12.93 2.74
N PHE A 206 -13.62 -12.08 3.66
CA PHE A 206 -12.88 -11.75 4.87
C PHE A 206 -12.76 -12.91 5.86
N ASP A 207 -13.74 -13.82 5.92
CA ASP A 207 -13.65 -15.05 6.70
C ASP A 207 -12.48 -15.92 6.22
N ILE A 208 -12.30 -16.05 4.89
CA ILE A 208 -11.18 -16.80 4.31
C ILE A 208 -9.86 -16.05 4.51
N GLU A 209 -9.85 -14.72 4.41
CA GLU A 209 -8.68 -13.91 4.72
C GLU A 209 -8.22 -14.17 6.16
N ALA A 210 -9.14 -14.11 7.13
CA ALA A 210 -8.83 -14.34 8.54
C ALA A 210 -8.39 -15.78 8.85
N GLU A 211 -8.90 -16.78 8.11
CA GLU A 211 -8.41 -18.17 8.20
C GLU A 211 -7.00 -18.34 7.63
N LYS A 212 -6.63 -17.52 6.64
CA LYS A 212 -5.32 -17.59 5.97
C LYS A 212 -4.26 -16.74 6.68
N GLU A 213 -4.63 -15.55 7.12
CA GLU A 213 -3.78 -14.60 7.83
C GLU A 213 -4.08 -14.66 9.33
N GLU A 214 -3.30 -15.43 10.12
CA GLU A 214 -3.55 -15.67 11.56
C GLU A 214 -3.61 -14.39 12.43
N HIS A 215 -3.16 -13.25 11.93
CA HIS A 215 -3.00 -12.02 12.72
C HIS A 215 -3.67 -10.78 12.13
N PHE A 216 -4.32 -10.87 10.96
CA PHE A 216 -4.85 -9.70 10.30
C PHE A 216 -6.15 -9.99 9.55
N CYS A 217 -7.15 -9.13 9.73
CA CYS A 217 -8.40 -9.16 8.98
C CYS A 217 -8.81 -7.72 8.67
N ARG A 218 -9.04 -7.44 7.39
CA ARG A 218 -9.33 -6.10 6.88
C ARG A 218 -10.81 -5.74 6.97
N GLU A 219 -11.69 -6.68 7.36
CA GLU A 219 -13.16 -6.48 7.39
C GLU A 219 -13.56 -5.22 8.16
N GLY A 220 -13.00 -5.01 9.36
CA GLY A 220 -13.34 -3.88 10.20
C GLY A 220 -12.99 -2.52 9.59
N ILE A 221 -11.94 -2.46 8.77
CA ILE A 221 -11.50 -1.24 8.07
C ILE A 221 -12.37 -1.03 6.83
N CYS A 222 -12.56 -2.06 6.01
CA CYS A 222 -13.22 -1.94 4.71
C CYS A 222 -14.75 -1.86 4.77
N THR A 223 -15.39 -2.25 5.89
CA THR A 223 -16.86 -2.27 6.00
C THR A 223 -17.43 -0.98 6.58
N ARG A 224 -16.61 -0.21 7.31
CA ARG A 224 -17.04 0.99 8.02
C ARG A 224 -16.25 2.21 7.55
N PRO A 225 -16.89 3.22 6.93
CA PRO A 225 -16.19 4.39 6.41
C PRO A 225 -15.47 5.18 7.53
N GLU A 226 -15.99 5.15 8.75
CA GLU A 226 -15.33 5.77 9.91
C GLU A 226 -14.00 5.11 10.28
N ASP A 227 -13.91 3.79 10.14
CA ASP A 227 -12.73 3.03 10.51
C ASP A 227 -11.69 3.05 9.38
N GLU A 228 -12.13 3.08 8.13
CA GLU A 228 -11.31 3.42 6.96
C GLU A 228 -10.66 4.79 7.11
N LEU A 229 -11.45 5.82 7.42
CA LEU A 229 -10.94 7.18 7.61
C LEU A 229 -9.89 7.23 8.74
N LYS A 230 -10.17 6.58 9.88
CA LYS A 230 -9.20 6.49 10.98
C LYS A 230 -7.95 5.72 10.59
N HIS A 231 -8.08 4.68 9.76
CA HIS A 231 -6.95 3.93 9.26
C HIS A 231 -6.05 4.83 8.38
N LEU A 232 -6.63 5.58 7.45
CA LEU A 232 -5.91 6.55 6.62
C LEU A 232 -5.26 7.65 7.48
N GLN A 233 -5.96 8.17 8.50
CA GLN A 233 -5.38 9.14 9.45
C GLN A 233 -4.15 8.58 10.17
N ARG A 234 -4.20 7.34 10.66
CA ARG A 234 -3.06 6.68 11.32
C ARG A 234 -1.91 6.47 10.35
N LEU A 235 -2.20 6.03 9.13
CA LEU A 235 -1.20 5.87 8.07
C LEU A 235 -0.50 7.20 7.79
N THR A 236 -1.29 8.27 7.62
CA THR A 236 -0.76 9.62 7.37
C THR A 236 0.05 10.14 8.56
N GLU A 237 -0.32 9.84 9.81
CA GLU A 237 0.51 10.21 10.97
C GLU A 237 1.89 9.55 10.96
N VAL A 238 1.98 8.29 10.54
CA VAL A 238 3.27 7.59 10.38
C VAL A 238 4.08 8.21 9.25
N ILE A 239 3.44 8.53 8.12
CA ILE A 239 4.07 9.21 6.99
C ILE A 239 4.63 10.56 7.45
N LEU A 240 3.80 11.37 8.10
CA LEU A 240 4.16 12.68 8.65
C LEU A 240 5.30 12.61 9.67
N TYR A 241 5.33 11.58 10.51
CA TYR A 241 6.44 11.34 11.45
C TYR A 241 7.75 11.03 10.73
N ALA A 242 7.68 10.30 9.61
CA ALA A 242 8.87 9.92 8.85
C ALA A 242 9.44 11.05 7.97
N THR A 243 8.65 12.08 7.67
CA THR A 243 8.98 13.11 6.66
C THR A 243 9.00 14.55 7.16
N MET A 244 8.19 14.92 8.16
CA MET A 244 8.25 16.30 8.68
C MET A 244 9.50 16.52 9.56
N PRO A 245 10.06 17.74 9.56
CA PRO A 245 11.04 18.17 10.55
C PRO A 245 10.50 18.03 11.98
N SER A 246 11.37 17.72 12.94
CA SER A 246 10.97 17.56 14.34
C SER A 246 10.34 18.81 14.94
N ASP A 247 10.79 20.00 14.51
CA ASP A 247 10.26 21.28 14.99
C ASP A 247 8.79 21.47 14.60
N ASP A 248 8.42 21.08 13.37
CA ASP A 248 7.05 21.20 12.86
C ASP A 248 6.14 20.08 13.40
N PHE A 249 6.68 18.86 13.53
CA PHE A 249 5.91 17.70 14.02
C PHE A 249 5.46 17.85 15.47
N VAL A 250 6.19 18.62 16.29
CA VAL A 250 5.84 18.91 17.69
C VAL A 250 4.60 19.78 17.80
N VAL A 251 4.29 20.59 16.78
CA VAL A 251 3.13 21.50 16.78
C VAL A 251 1.86 20.72 16.42
N PRO A 252 0.95 20.43 17.37
CA PRO A 252 -0.16 19.51 17.12
C PRO A 252 -1.18 20.07 16.12
N ALA A 253 -1.43 21.38 16.16
CA ALA A 253 -2.37 22.03 15.25
C ALA A 253 -1.94 21.91 13.79
N TYR A 254 -0.65 22.13 13.50
CA TYR A 254 -0.11 22.03 12.16
C TYR A 254 -0.11 20.58 11.66
N ARG A 255 0.35 19.65 12.51
CA ARG A 255 0.37 18.21 12.20
C ARG A 255 -1.03 17.67 11.89
N LEU A 256 -2.03 17.97 12.73
CA LEU A 256 -3.40 17.49 12.55
C LEU A 256 -4.05 18.12 11.32
N LEU A 257 -3.80 19.41 11.07
CA LEU A 257 -4.27 20.08 9.86
C LEU A 257 -3.73 19.42 8.60
N LEU A 258 -2.40 19.25 8.48
CA LEU A 258 -1.81 18.59 7.32
C LEU A 258 -2.32 17.16 7.17
N ARG A 259 -2.43 16.40 8.27
CA ARG A 259 -3.00 15.04 8.26
C ARG A 259 -4.39 15.05 7.63
N ASP A 260 -5.28 15.91 8.11
CA ASP A 260 -6.68 15.91 7.66
C ASP A 260 -6.82 16.43 6.23
N VAL A 261 -5.97 17.38 5.79
CA VAL A 261 -5.91 17.82 4.39
C VAL A 261 -5.45 16.69 3.47
N ILE A 262 -4.40 15.95 3.84
CA ILE A 262 -3.89 14.83 3.03
C ILE A 262 -4.91 13.69 2.98
N VAL A 263 -5.51 13.34 4.12
CA VAL A 263 -6.45 12.23 4.18
C VAL A 263 -7.71 12.53 3.39
N ASN A 264 -8.37 13.66 3.65
CA ASN A 264 -9.67 13.96 3.04
C ASN A 264 -9.54 14.57 1.64
N GLY A 265 -8.47 15.32 1.38
CA GLY A 265 -8.23 15.97 0.09
C GLY A 265 -7.57 15.07 -0.95
N ILE A 266 -6.77 14.08 -0.52
CA ILE A 266 -5.94 13.29 -1.44
C ILE A 266 -6.19 11.78 -1.28
N LEU A 267 -5.91 11.21 -0.11
CA LEU A 267 -5.86 9.75 0.06
C LEU A 267 -7.23 9.10 -0.05
N LEU A 268 -8.24 9.63 0.64
CA LEU A 268 -9.59 9.06 0.60
C LEU A 268 -10.21 9.15 -0.81
N PRO A 269 -10.16 10.30 -1.51
CA PRO A 269 -10.57 10.36 -2.92
C PRO A 269 -9.79 9.37 -3.81
N ALA A 270 -8.47 9.25 -3.64
CA ALA A 270 -7.66 8.34 -4.42
C ALA A 270 -8.06 6.87 -4.19
N VAL A 271 -8.24 6.46 -2.93
CA VAL A 271 -8.70 5.10 -2.59
C VAL A 271 -10.06 4.80 -3.21
N ASN A 272 -11.00 5.75 -3.17
CA ASN A 272 -12.33 5.57 -3.78
C ASN A 272 -12.26 5.40 -5.30
N VAL A 273 -11.39 6.15 -5.99
CA VAL A 273 -11.18 5.99 -7.44
C VAL A 273 -10.51 4.65 -7.76
N LEU A 274 -9.50 4.25 -6.98
CA LEU A 274 -8.79 2.99 -7.18
C LEU A 274 -9.68 1.77 -6.88
N ALA A 275 -10.62 1.90 -5.95
CA ALA A 275 -11.58 0.86 -5.58
C ALA A 275 -12.83 0.83 -6.48
N ASP A 276 -12.99 1.82 -7.37
CA ASP A 276 -14.13 1.87 -8.28
C ASP A 276 -14.08 0.67 -9.26
N PRO A 277 -15.16 -0.13 -9.35
CA PRO A 277 -15.16 -1.33 -10.18
C PRO A 277 -14.93 -1.02 -11.65
N ASP A 278 -15.40 0.11 -12.16
CA ASP A 278 -15.18 0.47 -13.56
C ASP A 278 -13.72 0.87 -13.79
N PHE A 279 -13.11 1.61 -12.86
CA PHE A 279 -11.68 1.90 -12.89
C PHE A 279 -10.85 0.61 -12.89
N VAL A 280 -11.11 -0.30 -11.95
CA VAL A 280 -10.42 -1.59 -11.87
C VAL A 280 -10.60 -2.40 -13.15
N ASN A 281 -11.82 -2.55 -13.64
CA ASN A 281 -12.11 -3.30 -14.85
C ASN A 281 -11.42 -2.71 -16.08
N ARG A 282 -11.45 -1.38 -16.24
CA ARG A 282 -10.73 -0.69 -17.33
C ARG A 282 -9.22 -0.90 -17.24
N THR A 283 -8.65 -0.81 -16.05
CA THR A 283 -7.22 -1.06 -15.83
C THR A 283 -6.84 -2.49 -16.21
N ILE A 284 -7.62 -3.49 -15.78
CA ILE A 284 -7.40 -4.90 -16.17
C ILE A 284 -7.48 -5.06 -17.70
N ILE A 285 -8.50 -4.47 -18.33
CA ILE A 285 -8.68 -4.54 -19.79
C ILE A 285 -7.47 -3.91 -20.51
N ASN A 286 -6.99 -2.75 -20.07
CA ASN A 286 -5.82 -2.09 -20.65
C ASN A 286 -4.56 -2.95 -20.50
N LEU A 287 -4.30 -3.47 -19.30
CA LEU A 287 -3.16 -4.35 -19.03
C LEU A 287 -3.20 -5.63 -19.88
N CYS A 288 -4.39 -6.20 -20.10
CA CYS A 288 -4.56 -7.36 -20.95
C CYS A 288 -4.42 -7.05 -22.44
N ASN A 289 -4.91 -5.88 -22.91
CA ASN A 289 -4.86 -5.52 -24.33
C ASN A 289 -3.45 -5.17 -24.82
N GLU A 290 -2.60 -4.60 -23.95
CA GLU A 290 -1.22 -4.26 -24.30
C GLU A 290 -0.28 -5.49 -24.37
N SER A 291 -0.65 -6.60 -23.72
CA SER A 291 0.21 -7.78 -23.55
C SER A 291 -0.28 -9.06 -24.25
N ALA A 292 -1.54 -9.16 -24.64
CA ALA A 292 -2.13 -10.43 -25.06
C ALA A 292 -1.67 -10.97 -26.43
N CYS A 293 -1.20 -10.12 -27.35
CA CYS A 293 -0.97 -10.56 -28.73
C CYS A 293 0.51 -10.84 -29.05
N THR A 294 1.45 -10.12 -28.45
CA THR A 294 2.87 -10.15 -28.85
C THR A 294 3.78 -10.98 -27.93
N SER A 295 3.25 -11.58 -26.87
CA SER A 295 4.06 -12.39 -25.95
C SER A 295 4.70 -13.59 -26.68
N PRO A 296 6.02 -13.81 -26.55
CA PRO A 296 6.70 -14.96 -27.17
C PRO A 296 6.15 -16.30 -26.66
N TYR A 297 5.65 -16.33 -25.42
CA TYR A 297 4.98 -17.49 -24.83
C TYR A 297 3.62 -17.75 -25.48
N PHE A 298 2.84 -16.69 -25.75
CA PHE A 298 1.57 -16.82 -26.46
C PHE A 298 1.77 -17.35 -27.88
N VAL A 299 2.75 -16.81 -28.62
CA VAL A 299 3.12 -17.28 -29.96
C VAL A 299 3.58 -18.74 -29.91
N HIS A 300 4.36 -19.14 -28.91
CA HIS A 300 4.79 -20.52 -28.74
C HIS A 300 3.62 -21.47 -28.43
N SER A 301 2.72 -21.10 -27.52
CA SER A 301 1.52 -21.87 -27.19
C SER A 301 0.61 -22.07 -28.41
N LEU A 302 0.44 -21.05 -29.26
CA LEU A 302 -0.31 -21.17 -30.51
C LEU A 302 0.36 -22.11 -31.53
N ARG A 303 1.70 -22.12 -31.61
CA ARG A 303 2.44 -23.07 -32.47
C ARG A 303 2.26 -24.52 -31.98
N MET A 304 2.23 -24.73 -30.67
CA MET A 304 2.15 -26.05 -30.06
C MET A 304 0.71 -26.55 -29.88
N SER A 305 -0.28 -25.67 -30.01
CA SER A 305 -1.70 -26.05 -29.88
C SER A 305 -2.08 -27.17 -30.85
N ARG A 306 -2.87 -28.11 -30.35
CA ARG A 306 -3.42 -29.26 -31.08
C ARG A 306 -4.94 -29.17 -31.25
N ASN A 307 -5.55 -28.09 -30.78
CA ASN A 307 -6.99 -27.92 -30.67
C ASN A 307 -7.49 -26.91 -31.71
N ALA A 308 -8.03 -27.40 -32.83
CA ALA A 308 -8.54 -26.56 -33.90
C ALA A 308 -9.63 -25.54 -33.47
N PRO A 309 -10.67 -25.90 -32.67
CA PRO A 309 -11.70 -24.94 -32.27
C PRO A 309 -11.17 -23.81 -31.37
N GLU A 310 -10.11 -24.06 -30.60
CA GLU A 310 -9.46 -23.03 -29.78
C GLU A 310 -8.69 -22.04 -30.65
N LEU A 311 -7.94 -22.52 -31.64
CA LEU A 311 -7.26 -21.67 -32.63
C LEU A 311 -8.25 -20.86 -33.47
N GLU A 312 -9.42 -21.43 -33.80
CA GLU A 312 -10.51 -20.73 -34.50
C GLU A 312 -11.15 -19.63 -33.63
N ALA A 313 -11.31 -19.85 -32.32
CA ALA A 313 -11.79 -18.83 -31.37
C ALA A 313 -10.77 -17.68 -31.18
N VAL A 314 -9.47 -18.00 -31.21
CA VAL A 314 -8.40 -16.98 -31.19
C VAL A 314 -8.43 -16.16 -32.48
N LEU A 315 -8.62 -16.79 -33.65
CA LEU A 315 -8.79 -16.07 -34.92
C LEU A 315 -9.99 -15.11 -34.90
N ASP A 316 -11.15 -15.55 -34.40
CA ASP A 316 -12.35 -14.71 -34.25
C ASP A 316 -12.08 -13.50 -33.33
N SER A 317 -11.34 -13.72 -32.24
CA SER A 317 -10.94 -12.66 -31.31
C SER A 317 -9.97 -11.66 -31.95
N ILE A 318 -9.00 -12.14 -32.75
CA ILE A 318 -8.06 -11.30 -33.50
C ILE A 318 -8.78 -10.42 -34.53
N VAL A 319 -9.76 -10.97 -35.25
CA VAL A 319 -10.56 -10.20 -36.24
C VAL A 319 -11.32 -9.08 -35.53
N LYS A 320 -12.06 -9.40 -34.45
CA LYS A 320 -12.79 -8.40 -33.65
C LYS A 320 -11.88 -7.33 -33.06
N PHE A 321 -10.62 -7.66 -32.74
CA PHE A 321 -9.65 -6.70 -32.22
C PHE A 321 -9.03 -5.84 -33.32
N SER A 322 -8.70 -6.43 -34.47
CA SER A 322 -8.24 -5.71 -35.66
C SER A 322 -9.27 -4.70 -36.16
N ASP A 323 -10.57 -5.04 -36.11
CA ASP A 323 -11.64 -4.13 -36.53
C ASP A 323 -11.81 -2.96 -35.56
N ARG A 324 -11.60 -3.20 -34.25
CA ARG A 324 -11.58 -2.12 -33.24
C ARG A 324 -10.40 -1.17 -33.43
N LEU A 325 -9.19 -1.70 -33.67
CA LEU A 325 -8.01 -0.87 -33.92
C LEU A 325 -8.17 -0.02 -35.19
N ARG A 326 -8.77 -0.58 -36.24
CA ARG A 326 -9.09 0.17 -37.47
C ARG A 326 -10.17 1.23 -37.25
N GLY A 327 -11.12 1.00 -36.33
CA GLY A 327 -12.12 1.99 -35.95
C GLY A 327 -11.57 3.18 -35.14
N HIS A 328 -10.40 3.01 -34.51
CA HIS A 328 -9.73 4.04 -33.72
C HIS A 328 -8.69 4.85 -34.53
N ASP A 329 -8.43 4.46 -35.78
CA ASP A 329 -7.53 5.13 -36.72
C ASP A 329 -8.09 6.49 -37.17
N SER A 330 -7.94 7.49 -36.29
CA SER A 330 -8.40 8.87 -36.52
C SER A 330 -7.29 9.78 -37.11
N GLY A 331 -6.21 9.20 -37.66
CA GLY A 331 -5.17 9.95 -38.40
C GLY A 331 -4.27 10.85 -37.55
N GLY A 332 -4.00 10.49 -36.29
CA GLY A 332 -3.12 11.21 -35.37
C GLY A 332 -1.72 10.59 -35.21
N GLU A 333 -1.00 11.02 -34.17
CA GLU A 333 0.37 10.58 -33.81
C GLU A 333 0.44 9.06 -33.49
N ASP A 334 -0.69 8.44 -33.15
CA ASP A 334 -0.83 7.00 -32.84
C ASP A 334 -0.88 6.09 -34.08
N ASP A 335 -0.94 6.63 -35.31
CA ASP A 335 -1.07 5.87 -36.56
C ASP A 335 0.08 4.86 -36.76
N ALA A 336 1.30 5.22 -36.39
CA ALA A 336 2.46 4.32 -36.47
C ALA A 336 2.35 3.14 -35.50
N MET A 337 1.86 3.37 -34.28
CA MET A 337 1.69 2.33 -33.25
C MET A 337 0.54 1.39 -33.60
N ILE A 338 -0.59 1.93 -34.08
CA ILE A 338 -1.75 1.16 -34.53
C ILE A 338 -1.37 0.27 -35.72
N LYS A 339 -0.60 0.77 -36.68
CA LYS A 339 -0.07 -0.02 -37.82
C LYS A 339 0.86 -1.14 -37.36
N ALA A 340 1.73 -0.88 -36.38
CA ALA A 340 2.60 -1.90 -35.81
C ALA A 340 1.80 -3.02 -35.11
N GLN A 341 0.78 -2.64 -34.31
CA GLN A 341 -0.12 -3.59 -33.67
C GLN A 341 -0.91 -4.42 -34.69
N LEU A 342 -1.47 -3.80 -35.73
CA LEU A 342 -2.17 -4.51 -36.81
C LEU A 342 -1.26 -5.49 -37.56
N SER A 343 0.01 -5.14 -37.79
CA SER A 343 1.01 -6.03 -38.38
C SER A 343 1.27 -7.26 -37.49
N SER A 344 1.40 -7.06 -36.18
CA SER A 344 1.60 -8.16 -35.22
C SER A 344 0.40 -9.12 -35.17
N LEU A 345 -0.83 -8.60 -35.22
CA LEU A 345 -2.06 -9.40 -35.27
C LEU A 345 -2.17 -10.21 -36.55
N GLN A 346 -1.78 -9.64 -37.69
CA GLN A 346 -1.73 -10.36 -38.96
C GLN A 346 -0.73 -11.51 -38.94
N PHE A 347 0.42 -11.34 -38.27
CA PHE A 347 1.39 -12.42 -38.08
C PHE A 347 0.78 -13.60 -37.29
N ILE A 348 0.10 -13.31 -36.18
CA ILE A 348 -0.53 -14.34 -35.33
C ILE A 348 -1.68 -15.03 -36.08
N SER A 349 -2.47 -14.27 -36.85
CA SER A 349 -3.54 -14.82 -37.68
C SER A 349 -2.99 -15.82 -38.70
N ARG A 350 -1.92 -15.48 -39.44
CA ARG A 350 -1.25 -16.41 -40.37
C ARG A 350 -0.74 -17.66 -39.66
N LEU A 351 -0.18 -17.50 -38.47
CA LEU A 351 0.34 -18.62 -37.67
C LEU A 351 -0.79 -19.58 -37.27
N CYS A 352 -1.93 -19.06 -36.80
CA CYS A 352 -3.09 -19.88 -36.43
C CYS A 352 -3.67 -20.60 -37.66
N THR A 353 -3.82 -19.90 -38.79
CA THR A 353 -4.34 -20.49 -40.05
C THR A 353 -3.44 -21.62 -40.54
N ASN A 354 -2.12 -21.41 -40.60
CA ASN A 354 -1.17 -22.44 -40.99
C ASN A 354 -1.22 -23.66 -40.05
N ARG A 355 -1.38 -23.43 -38.75
CA ARG A 355 -1.48 -24.53 -37.77
C ARG A 355 -2.78 -25.30 -37.92
N ILE A 356 -3.91 -24.63 -38.14
CA ILE A 356 -5.20 -25.27 -38.40
C ILE A 356 -5.14 -26.09 -39.69
N GLU A 357 -4.51 -25.59 -40.75
CA GLU A 357 -4.31 -26.33 -42.00
C GLU A 357 -3.46 -27.59 -41.79
N LEU A 358 -2.41 -27.51 -40.97
CA LEU A 358 -1.60 -28.67 -40.59
C LEU A 358 -2.42 -29.70 -39.79
N LEU A 359 -3.26 -29.25 -38.86
CA LEU A 359 -4.13 -30.15 -38.09
C LEU A 359 -5.22 -30.81 -38.95
N LYS A 360 -5.72 -30.09 -39.97
CA LYS A 360 -6.68 -30.60 -40.95
C LYS A 360 -6.04 -31.55 -41.98
N SER A 361 -4.75 -31.40 -42.28
CA SER A 361 -4.03 -32.25 -43.25
C SER A 361 -3.48 -33.56 -42.66
N HIS A 362 -3.25 -33.65 -41.34
CA HIS A 362 -2.69 -34.84 -40.68
C HIS A 362 -3.71 -35.96 -40.36
N SER A 363 -4.86 -36.00 -41.04
CA SER A 363 -5.82 -37.11 -40.90
C SER A 363 -5.40 -38.44 -41.57
N SER A 364 -4.16 -38.59 -42.06
CA SER A 364 -3.39 -39.85 -42.25
C SER A 364 -1.98 -39.53 -42.81
N PRO A 365 -0.82 -40.15 -42.41
CA PRO A 365 -0.60 -41.60 -42.18
C PRO A 365 0.39 -42.03 -41.05
N LYS A 366 0.39 -43.36 -40.77
CA LYS A 366 1.33 -44.29 -40.08
C LYS A 366 2.15 -43.87 -38.82
N PRO A 367 2.20 -44.73 -37.77
CA PRO A 367 2.90 -44.42 -36.52
C PRO A 367 4.43 -44.48 -36.72
N MET A 368 5.12 -43.38 -36.42
CA MET A 368 6.56 -43.40 -36.14
C MET A 368 6.80 -44.00 -34.74
N PRO A 369 7.94 -44.67 -34.52
CA PRO A 369 8.31 -45.14 -33.19
C PRO A 369 8.52 -43.94 -32.25
N PRO A 370 8.18 -44.07 -30.95
CA PRO A 370 8.16 -42.94 -30.03
C PRO A 370 9.57 -42.37 -29.87
N SER A 371 9.73 -41.08 -30.19
CA SER A 371 10.86 -40.28 -29.75
C SER A 371 10.73 -40.05 -28.24
N VAL A 372 11.88 -40.07 -27.55
CA VAL A 372 12.06 -40.05 -26.09
C VAL A 372 11.50 -38.79 -25.38
N GLU A 373 10.82 -37.90 -26.09
CA GLU A 373 10.18 -36.69 -25.57
C GLU A 373 8.73 -36.89 -25.10
N ASP A 374 8.13 -38.07 -25.35
CA ASP A 374 6.76 -38.42 -24.90
C ASP A 374 6.63 -38.67 -23.37
N ALA A 375 7.70 -38.42 -22.61
CA ALA A 375 7.74 -38.59 -21.15
C ALA A 375 7.68 -37.26 -20.36
N VAL A 376 7.35 -36.14 -20.99
CA VAL A 376 6.97 -34.94 -20.23
C VAL A 376 5.49 -35.11 -19.87
N PRO A 377 5.12 -35.21 -18.58
CA PRO A 377 3.72 -35.28 -18.19
C PRO A 377 3.04 -34.04 -18.76
N THR A 378 1.99 -34.24 -19.55
CA THR A 378 1.07 -33.16 -19.93
C THR A 378 0.60 -32.49 -18.64
N CYS A 379 1.22 -31.36 -18.32
CA CYS A 379 0.84 -30.57 -17.15
C CYS A 379 -0.57 -30.07 -17.43
N ASP A 380 -1.53 -30.47 -16.60
CA ASP A 380 -2.87 -29.90 -16.64
C ASP A 380 -2.74 -28.43 -16.24
N LEU A 381 -2.70 -27.56 -17.25
CA LEU A 381 -2.63 -26.10 -17.11
C LEU A 381 -4.03 -25.49 -16.90
N SER A 382 -4.97 -26.24 -16.32
CA SER A 382 -6.21 -25.65 -15.84
C SER A 382 -5.88 -24.48 -14.90
N PHE A 383 -6.66 -23.41 -14.98
CA PHE A 383 -6.47 -22.24 -14.12
C PHE A 383 -6.47 -22.62 -12.62
N ASP A 384 -7.20 -23.68 -12.27
CA ASP A 384 -7.26 -24.31 -10.95
C ASP A 384 -5.91 -24.89 -10.53
N SER A 385 -5.24 -25.61 -11.43
CA SER A 385 -3.91 -26.17 -11.21
C SER A 385 -2.83 -25.08 -11.12
N VAL A 386 -2.91 -24.07 -12.00
CA VAL A 386 -1.98 -22.92 -11.98
C VAL A 386 -2.12 -22.14 -10.67
N MET A 387 -3.33 -21.72 -10.29
CA MET A 387 -3.58 -20.92 -9.08
C MET A 387 -3.19 -21.60 -7.76
N ASN A 388 -3.18 -22.93 -7.74
CA ASN A 388 -2.78 -23.74 -6.58
C ASN A 388 -1.27 -23.99 -6.47
N ASN A 389 -0.47 -23.63 -7.48
CA ASN A 389 0.99 -23.80 -7.48
C ASN A 389 1.71 -22.45 -7.48
N ASP A 390 2.39 -22.11 -6.38
CA ASP A 390 3.11 -20.83 -6.20
C ASP A 390 4.04 -20.49 -7.37
N ILE A 391 4.78 -21.48 -7.86
CA ILE A 391 5.75 -21.31 -8.95
C ILE A 391 5.04 -21.07 -10.28
N ALA A 392 3.90 -21.73 -10.51
CA ALA A 392 3.13 -21.58 -11.74
C ALA A 392 2.45 -20.20 -11.81
N VAL A 393 1.87 -19.72 -10.70
CA VAL A 393 1.22 -18.40 -10.67
C VAL A 393 2.23 -17.27 -10.81
N ALA A 394 3.37 -17.34 -10.11
CA ALA A 394 4.41 -16.33 -10.19
C ALA A 394 4.91 -16.16 -11.64
N ASN A 395 5.14 -17.27 -12.35
CA ASN A 395 5.54 -17.23 -13.75
C ASN A 395 4.41 -16.79 -14.70
N PHE A 396 3.15 -17.06 -14.37
CA PHE A 396 1.99 -16.63 -15.16
C PHE A 396 1.74 -15.12 -15.04
N LEU A 397 1.92 -14.55 -13.84
CA LEU A 397 1.66 -13.14 -13.57
C LEU A 397 2.88 -12.24 -13.81
N ALA A 398 4.11 -12.77 -13.77
CA ALA A 398 5.31 -11.97 -14.01
C ALA A 398 5.26 -11.15 -15.32
N PRO A 399 4.81 -11.68 -16.47
CA PRO A 399 4.70 -10.90 -17.70
C PRO A 399 3.61 -9.81 -17.67
N LEU A 400 2.59 -9.94 -16.82
CA LEU A 400 1.49 -8.96 -16.70
C LEU A 400 1.89 -7.75 -15.85
N PHE A 401 2.81 -7.93 -14.89
CA PHE A 401 3.31 -6.85 -14.03
C PHE A 401 4.63 -6.24 -14.51
N PHE A 402 5.43 -6.98 -15.28
CA PHE A 402 6.73 -6.55 -15.79
C PHE A 402 6.73 -6.49 -17.31
N HIS A 403 6.08 -5.45 -17.85
CA HIS A 403 6.47 -4.97 -19.16
C HIS A 403 7.91 -4.46 -19.08
N SER A 404 8.75 -4.83 -20.05
CA SER A 404 10.18 -4.46 -20.11
C SER A 404 10.46 -2.96 -20.02
N ASP A 405 9.43 -2.16 -20.30
CA ASP A 405 9.53 -0.70 -20.41
C ASP A 405 9.42 -0.02 -19.02
N PHE A 406 8.77 -0.65 -18.03
CA PHE A 406 8.64 -0.08 -16.68
C PHE A 406 9.93 -0.24 -15.84
N LEU A 407 10.63 -1.38 -16.00
CA LEU A 407 11.90 -1.62 -15.30
C LEU A 407 13.07 -0.87 -15.95
N THR A 408 13.00 -0.56 -17.25
CA THR A 408 14.02 0.26 -17.92
C THR A 408 13.85 1.76 -17.64
N SER A 409 12.66 2.24 -17.27
CA SER A 409 12.44 3.64 -16.88
C SER A 409 12.75 3.94 -15.39
N LEU A 410 13.01 2.92 -14.58
CA LEU A 410 13.32 3.02 -13.15
C LEU A 410 14.83 3.03 -12.84
N ASN A 411 15.67 2.92 -13.88
CA ASN A 411 17.12 3.18 -13.85
C ASN A 411 17.41 4.48 -14.60
#